data_AF-A0A7V1AML8-F1
#
_entry.id   AF-A0A7V1AML8-F1
#
_cell.length_a   1.000
_cell.length_b   1.000
_cell.length_c   1.000
_cell.angle_alpha   90.00
_cell.angle_beta   90.00
_cell.angle_gamma   90.00
#
_symmetry.space_group_name_H-M   'P 1'
#
loop_
_entity.id
_entity.type
_entity.pdbx_description
1 polymer ?
#
loop_
_entity_poly.entity_id
_entity_poly.type
_entity_poly.pdbx_seq_one_letter_code
_entity_poly.pdbx_strand_id
1 'polypeptide(L)'
;MKNKLFKYFQNFWVIAIISSTLPVSGMAQTPTPSTGGVRFYVDDAGFNSLKANRKTYEEIYVTLTMNQLSFVKKENQYLAVLQILGEITDISGGFVDSLRSTIPVVLDSLSGKFQKNSLFHNFGIYLTPGNYWLELTLEDYNSHRKGRKKIPLSVPDFAKPGLNISEMQLAARIISDTTKSQFYKNGIQVIPNPLRLYGTHLPMLYSYAEIYNLSPAKNRKTYRVSYAILDSNHSVFEKLTDQVLKKPGRTVLEARAINVVGLPTGIFYLQLTVKDLDSESKAVRLKSFRVENLSQEIARREKQAAPSKPTKLSQVNLNKAIEQIQYILTRSEKKILKKLDRAGKIRFLVNFWRLKDPNPETKVNEFQQEFYKRFNYANQHFGRYKLEGWQTDRGRILILYGPPDEIERHQYELDYKPYEIWHYYKLGGRLCVFSDLDGMGIYTLIHSTFDGEFHDREWKDRIYFMPTK
;
A
#
# COMPACT_ATOMS: atom_id res chain seq x y z
N MET A 1 50.37 58.61 39.34
CA MET A 1 49.10 58.21 38.70
C MET A 1 49.34 56.96 37.88
N LYS A 2 48.84 55.82 38.37
CA LYS A 2 48.97 54.49 37.77
C LYS A 2 47.76 54.26 36.86
N ASN A 3 48.00 53.85 35.62
CA ASN A 3 47.08 53.18 34.67
C ASN A 3 47.80 53.19 33.32
N LYS A 4 47.77 52.20 32.44
CA LYS A 4 47.19 50.86 32.32
C LYS A 4 47.79 50.39 31.00
N LEU A 5 48.40 49.19 30.93
CA LEU A 5 48.55 48.36 29.71
C LEU A 5 49.64 47.31 29.94
N PHE A 6 49.27 46.20 30.58
CA PHE A 6 50.00 44.94 30.51
C PHE A 6 48.99 43.82 30.52
N LYS A 7 48.75 43.24 29.34
CA LYS A 7 48.15 41.91 29.12
C LYS A 7 48.05 41.72 27.62
N TYR A 8 49.03 41.06 27.01
CA TYR A 8 48.82 40.21 25.83
C TYR A 8 50.04 39.28 25.71
N PHE A 9 49.78 38.04 25.27
CA PHE A 9 50.71 36.94 25.01
C PHE A 9 51.05 35.99 26.17
N GLN A 10 50.07 35.17 26.56
CA GLN A 10 50.22 33.71 26.53
C GLN A 10 48.83 33.11 26.33
N ASN A 11 48.64 32.38 25.22
CA ASN A 11 47.64 31.32 25.01
C ASN A 11 47.71 30.87 23.54
N PHE A 12 48.71 30.04 23.21
CA PHE A 12 48.60 29.16 22.04
C PHE A 12 47.64 28.03 22.41
N TRP A 13 46.37 28.19 22.08
CA TRP A 13 45.47 27.04 21.99
C TRP A 13 45.82 26.29 20.72
N VAL A 14 46.39 25.10 20.87
CA VAL A 14 46.30 24.06 19.86
C VAL A 14 44.81 23.84 19.62
N ILE A 15 44.31 24.31 18.49
CA ILE A 15 42.99 23.91 18.00
C ILE A 15 43.16 22.45 17.59
N ALA A 16 42.96 21.55 18.55
CA ALA A 16 42.58 20.20 18.24
C ALA A 16 41.25 20.32 17.49
N ILE A 17 41.31 20.28 16.17
CA ILE A 17 40.15 19.97 15.35
C ILE A 17 39.80 18.54 15.73
N ILE A 18 39.00 18.39 16.79
CA ILE A 18 38.24 17.19 17.03
C ILE A 18 37.27 17.16 15.87
N SER A 19 37.72 16.50 14.78
CA SER A 19 36.83 15.93 13.79
C SER A 19 35.98 14.93 14.56
N SER A 20 34.88 15.42 15.11
CA SER A 20 33.77 14.58 15.51
C SER A 20 33.23 14.03 14.21
N THR A 21 33.80 12.90 13.76
CA THR A 21 33.07 11.97 12.91
C THR A 21 31.87 11.54 13.74
N LEU A 22 30.78 12.31 13.60
CA LEU A 22 29.49 11.91 14.09
C LEU A 22 29.28 10.47 13.58
N PRO A 23 28.94 9.51 14.46
CA PRO A 23 28.59 8.20 13.98
C PRO A 23 27.43 8.40 12.99
N VAL A 24 27.54 7.82 11.80
CA VAL A 24 26.53 7.83 10.73
C VAL A 24 25.23 7.11 11.18
N SER A 25 25.07 6.85 12.47
CA SER A 25 23.87 6.35 13.12
C SER A 25 22.99 7.54 13.54
N GLY A 26 22.17 8.07 12.63
CA GLY A 26 21.20 9.10 13.05
C GLY A 26 20.38 9.77 11.97
N MET A 27 20.80 9.74 10.70
CA MET A 27 19.91 10.19 9.63
C MET A 27 19.00 9.03 9.22
N ALA A 28 17.70 9.31 9.12
CA ALA A 28 16.72 8.38 8.59
C ALA A 28 17.12 7.97 7.16
N GLN A 29 17.93 6.92 7.01
CA GLN A 29 18.23 6.35 5.70
C GLN A 29 17.00 5.55 5.28
N THR A 30 16.05 6.23 4.66
CA THR A 30 15.03 5.53 3.87
C THR A 30 15.74 4.86 2.69
N PRO A 31 15.38 3.61 2.34
CA PRO A 31 16.03 2.90 1.26
C PRO A 31 15.92 3.69 -0.05
N THR A 32 17.07 3.96 -0.65
CA THR A 32 17.16 4.58 -1.98
C THR A 32 17.54 3.50 -3.00
N PRO A 33 17.13 3.63 -4.27
CA PRO A 33 17.45 2.64 -5.28
C PRO A 33 18.96 2.53 -5.50
N SER A 34 19.38 1.40 -6.06
CA SER A 34 20.72 1.20 -6.65
C SER A 34 20.98 2.17 -7.80
N THR A 35 22.24 2.34 -8.15
CA THR A 35 22.68 3.00 -9.39
C THR A 35 22.95 1.97 -10.49
N GLY A 36 23.07 2.41 -11.74
CA GLY A 36 23.37 1.54 -12.88
C GLY A 36 22.14 1.07 -13.67
N GLY A 37 22.37 0.06 -14.51
CA GLY A 37 21.39 -0.50 -15.44
C GLY A 37 20.35 -1.41 -14.80
N VAL A 38 20.59 -1.97 -13.62
CA VAL A 38 19.60 -2.74 -12.84
C VAL A 38 19.25 -1.94 -11.58
N ARG A 39 18.00 -1.50 -11.48
CA ARG A 39 17.46 -0.75 -10.34
C ARG A 39 16.85 -1.72 -9.33
N PHE A 40 17.41 -1.76 -8.14
CA PHE A 40 16.95 -2.58 -7.01
C PHE A 40 17.00 -1.79 -5.70
N TYR A 41 16.32 -2.31 -4.70
CA TYR A 41 16.35 -1.83 -3.32
C TYR A 41 16.90 -2.91 -2.40
N VAL A 42 17.54 -2.49 -1.32
CA VAL A 42 18.11 -3.35 -0.29
C VAL A 42 17.74 -2.83 1.10
N ASP A 43 17.48 -3.77 2.01
CA ASP A 43 17.34 -3.55 3.45
C ASP A 43 17.92 -4.78 4.16
N ASP A 44 18.15 -4.68 5.46
CA ASP A 44 18.81 -5.68 6.28
C ASP A 44 18.16 -5.82 7.67
N ALA A 45 18.40 -6.96 8.31
CA ALA A 45 18.13 -7.18 9.73
C ALA A 45 19.02 -8.29 10.32
N GLY A 46 19.68 -7.96 11.43
CA GLY A 46 20.44 -8.91 12.25
C GLY A 46 19.58 -9.74 13.22
N PHE A 47 19.83 -11.05 13.22
CA PHE A 47 19.21 -12.03 14.12
C PHE A 47 20.27 -12.80 14.92
N ASN A 48 19.92 -13.22 16.13
CA ASN A 48 20.84 -14.02 16.95
C ASN A 48 21.03 -15.40 16.33
N SER A 49 22.29 -15.83 16.20
CA SER A 49 22.63 -17.17 15.75
C SER A 49 23.19 -18.00 16.91
N LEU A 50 22.44 -19.02 17.31
CA LEU A 50 22.92 -20.01 18.30
C LEU A 50 24.09 -20.85 17.79
N LYS A 51 24.39 -20.83 16.49
CA LYS A 51 25.31 -21.77 15.83
C LYS A 51 26.72 -21.19 15.56
N ALA A 52 26.96 -19.90 15.80
CA ALA A 52 28.09 -19.21 15.17
C ALA A 52 29.01 -18.41 16.12
N ASN A 53 29.41 -18.97 17.26
CA ASN A 53 30.54 -18.45 18.07
C ASN A 53 30.51 -16.91 18.32
N ARG A 54 29.40 -16.40 18.89
CA ARG A 54 29.12 -14.96 19.14
C ARG A 54 28.93 -14.08 17.90
N LYS A 55 28.73 -14.66 16.71
CA LYS A 55 28.34 -13.92 15.50
C LYS A 55 26.82 -13.74 15.41
N THR A 56 26.43 -12.68 14.73
CA THR A 56 25.05 -12.37 14.35
C THR A 56 24.80 -12.84 12.93
N TYR A 57 23.62 -13.42 12.68
CA TYR A 57 23.16 -13.72 11.33
C TYR A 57 22.56 -12.47 10.73
N GLU A 58 23.26 -11.87 9.79
CA GLU A 58 22.83 -10.68 9.07
C GLU A 58 22.05 -11.12 7.83
N GLU A 59 20.74 -10.87 7.81
CA GLU A 59 19.88 -11.20 6.68
C GLU A 59 19.65 -9.97 5.81
N ILE A 60 19.93 -10.14 4.51
CA ILE A 60 19.87 -9.10 3.50
C ILE A 60 18.70 -9.39 2.57
N TYR A 61 17.87 -8.37 2.36
CA TYR A 61 16.68 -8.44 1.50
C TYR A 61 16.87 -7.59 0.27
N VAL A 62 16.65 -8.14 -0.91
CA VAL A 62 16.70 -7.38 -2.16
C VAL A 62 15.38 -7.47 -2.92
N THR A 63 15.03 -6.39 -3.62
CA THR A 63 13.92 -6.41 -4.56
C THR A 63 14.18 -5.56 -5.80
N LEU A 64 13.69 -6.05 -6.94
CA LEU A 64 13.67 -5.38 -8.24
C LEU A 64 12.43 -5.79 -9.01
N THR A 65 12.08 -5.03 -10.05
CA THR A 65 10.98 -5.40 -10.97
C THR A 65 11.46 -6.34 -12.07
N MET A 66 10.67 -7.36 -12.38
CA MET A 66 11.05 -8.42 -13.34
C MET A 66 11.25 -7.92 -14.78
N ASN A 67 10.59 -6.83 -15.19
CA ASN A 67 10.74 -6.21 -16.52
C ASN A 67 12.14 -5.65 -16.79
N GLN A 68 13.01 -5.61 -15.80
CA GLN A 68 14.40 -5.21 -15.97
C GLN A 68 15.28 -6.35 -16.48
N LEU A 69 14.83 -7.59 -16.33
CA LEU A 69 15.57 -8.80 -16.70
C LEU A 69 15.36 -9.15 -18.17
N SER A 70 16.43 -9.63 -18.80
CA SER A 70 16.39 -10.17 -20.14
C SER A 70 16.14 -11.67 -20.10
N PHE A 71 15.00 -12.09 -20.63
CA PHE A 71 14.61 -13.49 -20.69
C PHE A 71 15.00 -14.12 -22.02
N VAL A 72 15.62 -15.30 -21.96
CA VAL A 72 15.94 -16.12 -23.12
C VAL A 72 15.00 -17.32 -23.13
N LYS A 73 14.43 -17.64 -24.30
CA LYS A 73 13.58 -18.82 -24.45
C LYS A 73 14.44 -20.10 -24.37
N LYS A 74 14.06 -21.02 -23.50
CA LYS A 74 14.65 -22.34 -23.30
C LYS A 74 13.52 -23.36 -23.33
N GLU A 75 13.45 -24.17 -24.39
CA GLU A 75 12.34 -25.10 -24.64
C GLU A 75 10.97 -24.38 -24.61
N ASN A 76 10.09 -24.75 -23.68
CA ASN A 76 8.76 -24.15 -23.48
C ASN A 76 8.73 -23.04 -22.42
N GLN A 77 9.87 -22.65 -21.87
CA GLN A 77 9.96 -21.64 -20.81
C GLN A 77 10.88 -20.47 -21.18
N TYR A 78 10.81 -19.42 -20.39
CA TYR A 78 11.64 -18.23 -20.48
C TYR A 78 12.49 -18.14 -19.23
N LEU A 79 13.81 -18.05 -19.41
CA LEU A 79 14.78 -18.03 -18.31
C LEU A 79 15.54 -16.70 -18.31
N ALA A 80 15.55 -16.04 -17.14
CA ALA A 80 16.54 -15.03 -16.79
C ALA A 80 17.37 -15.53 -15.60
N VAL A 81 18.61 -15.05 -15.47
CA VAL A 81 19.48 -15.39 -14.34
C VAL A 81 20.01 -14.10 -13.73
N LEU A 82 19.70 -13.86 -12.47
CA LEU A 82 20.21 -12.72 -11.72
C LEU A 82 21.34 -13.19 -10.81
N GLN A 83 22.54 -12.64 -11.00
CA GLN A 83 23.68 -12.86 -10.13
C GLN A 83 23.79 -11.73 -9.11
N ILE A 84 23.97 -12.09 -7.84
CA ILE A 84 24.19 -11.17 -6.72
C ILE A 84 25.60 -11.42 -6.20
N LEU A 85 26.37 -10.34 -6.08
CA LEU A 85 27.67 -10.31 -5.42
C LEU A 85 27.59 -9.27 -4.29
N GLY A 86 28.00 -9.65 -3.10
CA GLY A 86 28.11 -8.75 -1.96
C GLY A 86 29.52 -8.74 -1.41
N GLU A 87 30.08 -7.56 -1.21
CA GLU A 87 31.36 -7.35 -0.55
C GLU A 87 31.12 -6.62 0.77
N ILE A 88 31.69 -7.14 1.85
CA ILE A 88 31.61 -6.57 3.18
C ILE A 88 32.99 -6.01 3.53
N THR A 89 33.02 -4.73 3.86
CA THR A 89 34.23 -4.08 4.38
C THR A 89 33.99 -3.54 5.78
N ASP A 90 35.05 -3.40 6.57
CA ASP A 90 35.00 -2.60 7.77
C ASP A 90 34.83 -1.10 7.43
N ILE A 91 34.71 -0.26 8.46
CA ILE A 91 34.56 1.19 8.31
C ILE A 91 35.80 1.89 7.71
N SER A 92 36.98 1.25 7.76
CA SER A 92 38.23 1.73 7.16
C SER A 92 38.40 1.30 5.70
N GLY A 93 37.50 0.45 5.19
CA GLY A 93 37.54 -0.09 3.83
C GLY A 93 38.32 -1.41 3.71
N GLY A 94 38.76 -2.00 4.83
CA GLY A 94 39.39 -3.32 4.85
C GLY A 94 38.38 -4.41 4.51
N PHE A 95 38.75 -5.34 3.64
CA PHE A 95 37.92 -6.49 3.29
C PHE A 95 37.64 -7.37 4.53
N VAL A 96 36.37 -7.72 4.74
CA VAL A 96 35.94 -8.57 5.86
C VAL A 96 35.43 -9.90 5.36
N ASP A 97 34.48 -9.88 4.42
CA ASP A 97 33.88 -11.09 3.86
C ASP A 97 33.18 -10.78 2.53
N SER A 98 32.72 -11.82 1.83
CA SER A 98 31.92 -11.68 0.63
C SER A 98 30.84 -12.76 0.55
N LEU A 99 29.79 -12.47 -0.21
CA LEU A 99 28.72 -13.41 -0.49
C LEU A 99 28.38 -13.41 -1.98
N ARG A 100 27.86 -14.55 -2.43
CA ARG A 100 27.36 -14.70 -3.79
C ARG A 100 26.04 -15.45 -3.76
N SER A 101 25.08 -14.97 -4.55
CA SER A 101 23.82 -15.67 -4.80
C SER A 101 23.52 -15.66 -6.30
N THR A 102 22.79 -16.65 -6.77
CA THR A 102 22.37 -16.76 -8.18
C THR A 102 20.93 -17.20 -8.20
N ILE A 103 20.10 -16.44 -8.90
CA ILE A 103 18.64 -16.59 -8.89
C ILE A 103 18.20 -16.90 -10.32
N PRO A 104 17.83 -18.14 -10.62
CA PRO A 104 17.11 -18.45 -11.85
C PRO A 104 15.67 -17.92 -11.73
N VAL A 105 15.24 -17.16 -12.73
CA VAL A 105 13.86 -16.66 -12.86
C VAL A 105 13.25 -17.33 -14.07
N VAL A 106 12.30 -18.23 -13.82
CA VAL A 106 11.63 -19.04 -14.84
C VAL A 106 10.19 -18.56 -15.02
N LEU A 107 9.78 -18.34 -16.25
CA LEU A 107 8.40 -17.97 -16.61
C LEU A 107 7.89 -18.89 -17.73
N ASP A 108 6.64 -19.33 -17.63
CA ASP A 108 5.98 -20.09 -18.70
C ASP A 108 5.54 -19.18 -19.86
N SER A 109 5.34 -17.88 -19.61
CA SER A 109 5.04 -16.89 -20.65
C SER A 109 5.59 -15.51 -20.31
N LEU A 110 5.92 -14.72 -21.34
CA LEU A 110 6.31 -13.32 -21.20
C LEU A 110 5.12 -12.35 -21.17
N SER A 111 3.92 -12.81 -20.82
CA SER A 111 2.75 -11.93 -20.78
C SER A 111 3.00 -10.72 -19.85
N GLY A 112 2.47 -9.55 -20.25
CA GLY A 112 2.79 -8.26 -19.61
C GLY A 112 2.40 -8.14 -18.13
N LYS A 113 1.61 -9.09 -17.60
CA LYS A 113 1.27 -9.16 -16.16
C LYS A 113 2.49 -9.56 -15.31
N PHE A 114 3.26 -10.58 -15.71
CA PHE A 114 4.39 -11.07 -14.92
C PHE A 114 5.60 -10.13 -14.93
N GLN A 115 5.84 -9.44 -16.04
CA GLN A 115 6.97 -8.52 -16.15
C GLN A 115 6.88 -7.34 -15.16
N LYS A 116 5.68 -6.96 -14.70
CA LYS A 116 5.52 -5.86 -13.72
C LYS A 116 5.67 -6.30 -12.26
N ASN A 117 5.81 -7.60 -11.99
CA ASN A 117 5.94 -8.11 -10.63
C ASN A 117 7.30 -7.77 -10.03
N SER A 118 7.30 -7.59 -8.71
CA SER A 118 8.54 -7.51 -7.94
C SER A 118 9.10 -8.91 -7.71
N LEU A 119 10.38 -9.09 -8.02
CA LEU A 119 11.18 -10.20 -7.55
C LEU A 119 11.71 -9.85 -6.16
N PHE A 120 11.50 -10.73 -5.19
CA PHE A 120 12.06 -10.63 -3.84
C PHE A 120 13.07 -11.76 -3.65
N HIS A 121 14.15 -11.48 -2.93
CA HIS A 121 15.13 -12.49 -2.56
C HIS A 121 15.76 -12.13 -1.22
N ASN A 122 16.06 -13.15 -0.41
CA ASN A 122 16.77 -12.99 0.84
C ASN A 122 17.92 -14.00 0.93
N PHE A 123 19.00 -13.56 1.56
CA PHE A 123 20.19 -14.34 1.83
C PHE A 123 20.86 -13.74 3.05
N GLY A 124 21.88 -14.40 3.60
CA GLY A 124 22.53 -13.86 4.79
C GLY A 124 23.95 -14.32 4.98
N ILE A 125 24.60 -13.71 5.96
CA ILE A 125 26.01 -13.90 6.28
C ILE A 125 26.20 -13.81 7.80
N TYR A 126 27.19 -14.51 8.34
CA TYR A 126 27.49 -14.48 9.78
C TYR A 126 28.63 -13.50 10.06
N LEU A 127 28.31 -12.39 10.71
CA LEU A 127 29.26 -11.32 11.03
C LEU A 127 29.47 -11.21 12.54
N THR A 128 30.68 -10.84 12.95
CA THR A 128 30.91 -10.40 14.33
C THR A 128 30.18 -9.08 14.59
N PRO A 129 29.76 -8.78 15.83
CA PRO A 129 29.13 -7.50 16.14
C PRO A 129 30.05 -6.33 15.81
N GLY A 130 29.53 -5.31 15.14
CA GLY A 130 30.34 -4.21 14.62
C GLY A 130 29.62 -3.40 13.54
N ASN A 131 30.29 -2.37 13.04
CA ASN A 131 29.79 -1.57 11.92
C ASN A 131 30.59 -1.91 10.66
N TYR A 132 29.88 -2.07 9.55
CA TYR A 132 30.45 -2.47 8.27
C TYR A 132 29.81 -1.68 7.12
N TRP A 133 30.40 -1.79 5.95
CA TRP A 133 29.75 -1.44 4.69
C TRP A 133 29.46 -2.71 3.90
N LEU A 134 28.28 -2.78 3.30
CA LEU A 134 27.93 -3.78 2.30
C LEU A 134 27.82 -3.10 0.94
N GLU A 135 28.61 -3.53 -0.03
CA GLU A 135 28.42 -3.18 -1.44
C GLU A 135 27.83 -4.38 -2.20
N LEU A 136 26.60 -4.21 -2.68
CA LEU A 136 25.91 -5.18 -3.53
C LEU A 136 26.04 -4.80 -5.00
N THR A 137 26.39 -5.79 -5.82
CA THR A 137 26.27 -5.75 -7.28
C THR A 137 25.28 -6.80 -7.76
N LEU A 138 24.25 -6.35 -8.47
CA LEU A 138 23.27 -7.22 -9.13
C LEU A 138 23.51 -7.18 -10.63
N GLU A 139 23.63 -8.34 -11.26
CA GLU A 139 23.86 -8.48 -12.70
C GLU A 139 22.82 -9.41 -13.32
N ASP A 140 22.08 -8.90 -14.31
CA ASP A 140 21.32 -9.76 -15.20
C ASP A 140 22.29 -10.46 -16.15
N TYR A 141 22.48 -11.76 -15.95
CA TYR A 141 23.49 -12.55 -16.64
C TYR A 141 23.31 -12.57 -18.17
N ASN A 142 22.06 -12.48 -18.64
CA ASN A 142 21.77 -12.54 -20.07
C ASN A 142 22.07 -11.23 -20.81
N SER A 143 21.84 -10.07 -20.16
CA SER A 143 22.10 -8.76 -20.76
C SER A 143 23.38 -8.09 -20.30
N HIS A 144 24.05 -8.65 -19.29
CA HIS A 144 25.20 -8.08 -18.58
C HIS A 144 24.94 -6.70 -17.96
N ARG A 145 23.68 -6.26 -17.86
CA ARG A 145 23.32 -5.02 -17.18
C ARG A 145 23.54 -5.20 -15.69
N LYS A 146 24.23 -4.23 -15.08
CA LYS A 146 24.55 -4.26 -13.64
C LYS A 146 23.93 -3.10 -12.89
N GLY A 147 23.55 -3.36 -11.65
CA GLY A 147 23.20 -2.36 -10.65
C GLY A 147 24.14 -2.45 -9.46
N ARG A 148 24.41 -1.33 -8.79
CA ARG A 148 25.24 -1.32 -7.56
C ARG A 148 24.60 -0.52 -6.44
N LYS A 149 24.78 -0.99 -5.21
CA LYS A 149 24.31 -0.29 -4.02
C LYS A 149 25.23 -0.55 -2.83
N LYS A 150 25.73 0.54 -2.22
CA LYS A 150 26.45 0.50 -0.95
C LYS A 150 25.53 0.94 0.19
N ILE A 151 25.43 0.16 1.26
CA ILE A 151 24.69 0.49 2.48
C ILE A 151 25.56 0.25 3.72
N PRO A 152 25.36 1.01 4.80
CA PRO A 152 25.96 0.67 6.09
C PRO A 152 25.23 -0.54 6.70
N LEU A 153 25.97 -1.40 7.40
CA LEU A 153 25.43 -2.46 8.26
C LEU A 153 25.85 -2.18 9.71
N SER A 154 24.91 -2.24 10.65
CA SER A 154 25.19 -2.10 12.08
C SER A 154 24.82 -3.39 12.79
N VAL A 155 25.77 -4.31 12.84
CA VAL A 155 25.57 -5.68 13.30
C VAL A 155 25.50 -5.72 14.83
N PRO A 156 24.34 -6.04 15.43
CA PRO A 156 24.15 -6.01 16.88
C PRO A 156 24.90 -7.14 17.61
N ASP A 157 25.23 -6.90 18.88
CA ASP A 157 25.79 -7.91 19.79
C ASP A 157 24.69 -8.54 20.64
N PHE A 158 24.24 -9.73 20.24
CA PHE A 158 23.24 -10.51 20.99
C PHE A 158 23.84 -11.36 22.11
N ALA A 159 25.17 -11.39 22.28
CA ALA A 159 25.80 -12.09 23.40
C ALA A 159 25.74 -11.27 24.69
N LYS A 160 25.31 -10.00 24.64
CA LYS A 160 25.13 -9.17 25.82
C LYS A 160 24.03 -9.74 26.73
N PRO A 161 24.26 -9.78 28.06
CA PRO A 161 23.26 -10.27 29.00
C PRO A 161 22.03 -9.36 29.01
N GLY A 162 20.88 -9.95 29.32
CA GLY A 162 19.60 -9.24 29.42
C GLY A 162 18.66 -9.49 28.24
N LEU A 163 17.46 -8.93 28.37
CA LEU A 163 16.40 -9.00 27.36
C LEU A 163 16.87 -8.32 26.07
N ASN A 164 16.79 -9.02 24.95
CA ASN A 164 17.19 -8.50 23.65
C ASN A 164 16.06 -8.66 22.63
N ILE A 165 16.05 -7.79 21.62
CA ILE A 165 15.16 -7.89 20.46
C ILE A 165 16.07 -7.94 19.24
N SER A 166 15.80 -8.80 18.26
CA SER A 166 16.47 -8.75 16.96
C SER A 166 16.31 -7.37 16.32
N GLU A 167 16.98 -7.14 15.20
CA GLU A 167 16.52 -6.06 14.34
C GLU A 167 15.13 -6.37 13.77
N MET A 168 14.42 -5.32 13.36
CA MET A 168 13.06 -5.47 12.82
C MET A 168 13.11 -5.61 11.30
N GLN A 169 12.57 -6.71 10.80
CA GLN A 169 12.26 -6.88 9.39
C GLN A 169 10.90 -6.24 9.10
N LEU A 170 10.88 -5.25 8.21
CA LEU A 170 9.64 -4.70 7.67
C LEU A 170 9.23 -5.46 6.40
N ALA A 171 7.97 -5.85 6.34
CA ALA A 171 7.47 -6.81 5.38
C ALA A 171 6.28 -6.27 4.58
N ALA A 172 6.19 -6.70 3.32
CA ALA A 172 5.03 -6.42 2.46
C ALA A 172 3.82 -7.28 2.87
N ARG A 173 4.09 -8.49 3.36
CA ARG A 173 3.08 -9.39 3.93
C ARG A 173 3.72 -10.41 4.87
N ILE A 174 2.92 -10.89 5.81
CA ILE A 174 3.22 -12.08 6.63
C ILE A 174 2.05 -13.05 6.46
N ILE A 175 2.33 -14.30 6.11
CA ILE A 175 1.32 -15.36 5.92
C ILE A 175 1.67 -16.54 6.81
N SER A 176 0.66 -17.14 7.46
CA SER A 176 0.82 -18.45 8.09
C SER A 176 0.96 -19.52 7.00
N ASP A 177 2.20 -19.93 6.74
CA ASP A 177 2.52 -20.97 5.77
C ASP A 177 3.70 -21.77 6.31
N THR A 178 3.54 -23.10 6.29
CA THR A 178 4.55 -24.05 6.76
C THR A 178 5.43 -24.58 5.62
N THR A 179 5.11 -24.21 4.38
CA THR A 179 5.91 -24.52 3.21
C THR A 179 7.29 -23.89 3.36
N LYS A 180 8.33 -24.72 3.34
CA LYS A 180 9.71 -24.28 3.39
C LYS A 180 10.03 -23.49 2.12
N SER A 181 10.22 -22.19 2.29
CA SER A 181 10.74 -21.28 1.27
C SER A 181 11.87 -20.46 1.88
N GLN A 182 12.59 -19.70 1.07
CA GLN A 182 13.61 -18.78 1.58
C GLN A 182 13.04 -17.73 2.56
N PHE A 183 11.75 -17.43 2.47
CA PHE A 183 11.06 -16.48 3.34
C PHE A 183 10.47 -17.11 4.62
N TYR A 184 10.64 -18.41 4.80
CA TYR A 184 10.10 -19.14 5.93
C TYR A 184 10.85 -18.79 7.23
N LYS A 185 10.08 -18.40 8.25
CA LYS A 185 10.56 -18.14 9.61
C LYS A 185 9.61 -18.80 10.60
N ASN A 186 9.97 -20.00 11.07
CA ASN A 186 9.31 -20.69 12.20
C ASN A 186 7.76 -20.72 12.14
N GLY A 187 7.20 -21.17 11.02
CA GLY A 187 5.75 -21.37 10.85
C GLY A 187 5.01 -20.24 10.14
N ILE A 188 5.72 -19.17 9.79
CA ILE A 188 5.21 -18.08 8.95
C ILE A 188 6.15 -17.83 7.77
N GLN A 189 5.62 -17.25 6.70
CA GLN A 189 6.42 -16.64 5.63
C GLN A 189 6.40 -15.13 5.77
N VAL A 190 7.59 -14.52 5.75
CA VAL A 190 7.77 -13.07 5.88
C VAL A 190 8.34 -12.53 4.58
N ILE A 191 7.48 -11.97 3.72
CA ILE A 191 7.89 -11.39 2.44
C ILE A 191 8.42 -9.98 2.70
N PRO A 192 9.71 -9.70 2.46
CA PRO A 192 10.31 -8.42 2.84
C PRO A 192 9.74 -7.25 2.06
N ASN A 193 9.84 -6.04 2.63
CA ASN A 193 9.64 -4.78 1.91
C ASN A 193 10.92 -3.93 1.98
N PRO A 194 11.93 -4.21 1.14
CA PRO A 194 13.20 -3.47 1.19
C PRO A 194 13.08 -1.99 0.84
N LEU A 195 11.96 -1.54 0.27
CA LEU A 195 11.70 -0.11 0.05
C LEU A 195 11.32 0.60 1.35
N ARG A 196 10.85 -0.15 2.36
CA ARG A 196 10.22 0.35 3.59
C ARG A 196 9.17 1.42 3.30
N LEU A 197 8.49 1.30 2.16
CA LEU A 197 7.48 2.21 1.66
C LEU A 197 6.10 1.58 1.83
N TYR A 198 5.21 2.33 2.48
CA TYR A 198 3.83 1.97 2.70
C TYR A 198 2.92 3.11 2.29
N GLY A 199 1.61 2.87 2.20
CA GLY A 199 0.67 3.92 1.79
C GLY A 199 -0.57 3.35 1.12
N THR A 200 -1.17 4.11 0.21
CA THR A 200 -2.47 3.76 -0.41
C THR A 200 -2.48 2.36 -1.06
N HIS A 201 -1.37 1.96 -1.69
CA HIS A 201 -1.24 0.67 -2.39
C HIS A 201 -0.68 -0.46 -1.51
N LEU A 202 -0.10 -0.12 -0.36
CA LEU A 202 0.39 -1.08 0.63
C LEU A 202 0.03 -0.58 2.03
N PRO A 203 -1.25 -0.70 2.43
CA PRO A 203 -1.81 -0.02 3.61
C PRO A 203 -1.42 -0.66 4.93
N MET A 204 -0.94 -1.91 4.88
CA MET A 204 -0.55 -2.68 6.04
C MET A 204 0.97 -2.71 6.12
N LEU A 205 1.51 -2.14 7.19
CA LEU A 205 2.89 -2.33 7.60
C LEU A 205 2.97 -3.61 8.43
N TYR A 206 3.69 -4.60 7.92
CA TYR A 206 4.01 -5.81 8.68
C TYR A 206 5.40 -5.69 9.27
N SER A 207 5.56 -6.06 10.55
CA SER A 207 6.85 -6.15 11.21
C SER A 207 7.08 -7.54 11.79
N TYR A 208 8.30 -8.03 11.69
CA TYR A 208 8.78 -9.25 12.32
C TYR A 208 10.02 -8.96 13.18
N ALA A 209 10.07 -9.52 14.38
CA ALA A 209 11.23 -9.51 15.26
C ALA A 209 11.26 -10.77 16.14
N GLU A 210 12.44 -11.10 16.65
CA GLU A 210 12.64 -12.15 17.63
C GLU A 210 13.03 -11.51 18.96
N ILE A 211 12.42 -11.98 20.05
CA ILE A 211 12.71 -11.53 21.40
C ILE A 211 13.51 -12.62 22.07
N TYR A 212 14.70 -12.29 22.56
CA TYR A 212 15.63 -13.23 23.18
C TYR A 212 15.80 -12.96 24.66
N ASN A 213 16.21 -14.00 25.39
CA ASN A 213 16.58 -13.94 26.79
C ASN A 213 15.46 -13.47 27.73
N LEU A 214 14.21 -13.81 27.42
CA LEU A 214 13.13 -13.73 28.42
C LEU A 214 13.51 -14.55 29.65
N SER A 215 13.28 -13.97 30.82
CA SER A 215 13.60 -14.61 32.09
C SER A 215 12.79 -15.90 32.27
N PRO A 216 13.39 -16.99 32.82
CA PRO A 216 12.64 -18.15 33.27
C PRO A 216 11.59 -17.70 34.27
N ALA A 217 10.33 -18.00 34.00
CA ALA A 217 9.24 -17.45 34.78
C ALA A 217 9.23 -17.99 36.21
N LYS A 218 9.59 -17.14 37.19
CA LYS A 218 9.53 -17.47 38.61
C LYS A 218 8.22 -17.03 39.24
N ASN A 219 7.80 -15.78 39.02
CA ASN A 219 6.57 -15.21 39.58
C ASN A 219 5.53 -14.91 38.49
N ARG A 220 5.96 -14.35 37.36
CA ARG A 220 5.09 -14.00 36.23
C ARG A 220 5.52 -14.69 34.93
N LYS A 221 4.59 -15.43 34.33
CA LYS A 221 4.78 -16.14 33.04
C LYS A 221 4.45 -15.26 31.83
N THR A 222 4.55 -13.93 31.96
CA THR A 222 4.10 -12.98 30.94
C THR A 222 5.12 -11.89 30.64
N TYR A 223 5.04 -11.36 29.43
CA TYR A 223 5.78 -10.19 28.98
C TYR A 223 4.82 -9.22 28.28
N ARG A 224 5.19 -7.94 28.20
CA ARG A 224 4.42 -6.91 27.52
C ARG A 224 5.12 -6.50 26.23
N VAL A 225 4.35 -6.39 25.17
CA VAL A 225 4.75 -5.80 23.89
C VAL A 225 3.98 -4.51 23.69
N SER A 226 4.69 -3.45 23.33
CA SER A 226 4.14 -2.13 23.05
C SER A 226 4.71 -1.61 21.74
N TYR A 227 3.83 -1.15 20.84
CA TYR A 227 4.23 -0.46 19.62
C TYR A 227 3.87 1.02 19.68
N ALA A 228 4.74 1.85 19.12
CA ALA A 228 4.45 3.25 18.84
C ALA A 228 4.97 3.63 17.45
N ILE A 229 4.27 4.54 16.80
CA ILE A 229 4.73 5.21 15.59
C ILE A 229 5.27 6.56 16.02
N LEU A 230 6.52 6.83 15.70
CA LEU A 230 7.17 8.10 15.96
C LEU A 230 7.31 8.89 14.66
N ASP A 231 7.24 10.21 14.75
CA ASP A 231 7.53 11.10 13.64
C ASP A 231 9.04 11.21 13.34
N SER A 232 9.41 12.07 12.39
CA SER A 232 10.81 12.30 12.01
C SER A 232 11.67 12.90 13.14
N ASN A 233 11.05 13.48 14.17
CA ASN A 233 11.71 14.05 15.34
C ASN A 233 11.73 13.06 16.52
N HIS A 234 11.36 11.79 16.29
CA HIS A 234 11.20 10.75 17.30
C HIS A 234 10.15 11.06 18.37
N SER A 235 9.22 11.98 18.09
CA SER A 235 8.07 12.25 18.96
C SER A 235 6.96 11.24 18.67
N VAL A 236 6.24 10.79 19.71
CA VAL A 236 5.17 9.81 19.56
C VAL A 236 4.03 10.42 18.74
N PHE A 237 3.82 9.89 17.53
CA PHE A 237 2.71 10.25 16.67
C PHE A 237 1.46 9.44 17.03
N GLU A 238 1.61 8.12 17.22
CA GLU A 238 0.53 7.21 17.58
C GLU A 238 1.05 6.11 18.51
N LYS A 239 0.34 5.83 19.59
CA LYS A 239 0.61 4.66 20.45
C LYS A 239 -0.43 3.58 20.18
N LEU A 240 0.03 2.36 19.92
CA LEU A 240 -0.84 1.21 19.72
C LEU A 240 -1.16 0.56 21.08
N THR A 241 -2.25 -0.20 21.12
CA THR A 241 -2.65 -0.94 22.32
C THR A 241 -1.58 -1.95 22.73
N ASP A 242 -1.16 -1.86 24.00
CA ASP A 242 -0.21 -2.78 24.61
C ASP A 242 -0.81 -4.19 24.68
N GLN A 243 0.02 -5.21 24.46
CA GLN A 243 -0.37 -6.61 24.61
C GLN A 243 0.45 -7.29 25.70
N VAL A 244 -0.24 -8.02 26.58
CA VAL A 244 0.40 -8.87 27.59
C VAL A 244 0.27 -10.32 27.13
N LEU A 245 1.40 -10.98 26.88
CA LEU A 245 1.49 -12.29 26.26
C LEU A 245 2.16 -13.28 27.22
N LYS A 246 1.84 -14.57 27.08
CA LYS A 246 2.49 -15.65 27.84
C LYS A 246 3.88 -15.93 27.28
N LYS A 247 4.82 -16.33 28.14
CA LYS A 247 6.17 -16.79 27.77
C LYS A 247 6.14 -18.30 27.46
N PRO A 248 6.10 -18.74 26.18
CA PRO A 248 6.25 -20.16 25.86
C PRO A 248 7.69 -20.67 26.06
N GLY A 249 8.66 -19.75 26.15
CA GLY A 249 10.07 -20.06 26.35
C GLY A 249 10.90 -18.79 26.56
N ARG A 250 12.22 -18.93 26.46
CA ARG A 250 13.17 -17.81 26.58
C ARG A 250 13.30 -16.98 25.31
N THR A 251 12.87 -17.53 24.19
CA THR A 251 12.83 -16.88 22.88
C THR A 251 11.42 -16.95 22.35
N VAL A 252 10.92 -15.83 21.81
CA VAL A 252 9.59 -15.74 21.20
C VAL A 252 9.65 -14.94 19.90
N LEU A 253 8.76 -15.28 18.99
CA LEU A 253 8.57 -14.54 17.74
C LEU A 253 7.51 -13.48 17.95
N GLU A 254 7.77 -12.29 17.43
CA GLU A 254 6.85 -11.16 17.50
C GLU A 254 6.57 -10.68 16.07
N ALA A 255 5.30 -10.78 15.67
CA ALA A 255 4.85 -10.35 14.36
C ALA A 255 3.60 -9.47 14.49
N ARG A 256 3.57 -8.34 13.80
CA ARG A 256 2.49 -7.37 13.89
C ARG A 256 2.09 -6.83 12.53
N ALA A 257 0.79 -6.61 12.33
CA ALA A 257 0.24 -5.87 11.21
C ALA A 257 -0.33 -4.55 11.71
N ILE A 258 0.05 -3.44 11.08
CA ILE A 258 -0.32 -2.08 11.48
C ILE A 258 -0.90 -1.35 10.27
N ASN A 259 -2.10 -0.80 10.40
CA ASN A 259 -2.69 0.00 9.33
C ASN A 259 -2.08 1.41 9.35
N VAL A 260 -1.42 1.78 8.27
CA VAL A 260 -0.72 3.08 8.14
C VAL A 260 -1.44 4.07 7.21
N VAL A 261 -2.65 3.75 6.74
CA VAL A 261 -3.43 4.62 5.84
C VAL A 261 -3.77 5.97 6.48
N GLY A 262 -3.92 6.00 7.81
CA GLY A 262 -4.17 7.22 8.58
C GLY A 262 -2.96 8.15 8.66
N LEU A 263 -1.75 7.65 8.40
CA LEU A 263 -0.54 8.44 8.52
C LEU A 263 -0.37 9.41 7.33
N PRO A 264 0.17 10.61 7.58
CA PRO A 264 0.47 11.52 6.50
C PRO A 264 1.69 11.10 5.69
N THR A 265 1.83 11.64 4.47
CA THR A 265 3.04 11.44 3.68
C THR A 265 4.25 11.99 4.45
N GLY A 266 5.23 11.13 4.71
CA GLY A 266 6.39 11.46 5.53
C GLY A 266 7.23 10.25 5.93
N ILE A 267 8.27 10.51 6.71
CA ILE A 267 9.15 9.51 7.31
C ILE A 267 8.72 9.30 8.77
N PHE A 268 8.65 8.05 9.18
CA PHE A 268 8.26 7.64 10.52
C PHE A 268 9.22 6.56 11.04
N TYR A 269 9.11 6.27 12.34
CA TYR A 269 9.78 5.15 12.98
C TYR A 269 8.75 4.25 13.65
N LEU A 270 8.85 2.96 13.40
CA LEU A 270 8.16 1.98 14.23
C LEU A 270 9.05 1.69 15.44
N GLN A 271 8.54 1.94 16.63
CA GLN A 271 9.18 1.56 17.89
C GLN A 271 8.49 0.31 18.44
N LEU A 272 9.25 -0.76 18.61
CA LEU A 272 8.87 -1.96 19.36
C LEU A 272 9.51 -1.87 20.75
N THR A 273 8.71 -1.95 21.79
CA THR A 273 9.16 -2.03 23.17
C THR A 273 8.69 -3.34 23.79
N VAL A 274 9.63 -4.07 24.37
CA VAL A 274 9.35 -5.33 25.09
C VAL A 274 9.74 -5.14 26.54
N LYS A 275 8.83 -5.50 27.45
CA LYS A 275 9.08 -5.53 28.89
C LYS A 275 8.79 -6.94 29.42
N ASP A 276 9.81 -7.60 29.96
CA ASP A 276 9.62 -8.82 30.74
C ASP A 276 8.96 -8.42 32.08
N LEU A 277 7.79 -8.98 32.41
CA LEU A 277 7.04 -8.60 33.62
C LEU A 277 7.50 -9.34 34.88
N ASP A 278 8.40 -10.30 34.75
CA ASP A 278 8.99 -11.04 35.88
C ASP A 278 10.31 -10.41 36.32
N SER A 279 11.22 -10.17 35.36
CA SER A 279 12.51 -9.51 35.63
C SER A 279 12.44 -7.98 35.57
N GLU A 280 11.31 -7.42 35.13
CA GLU A 280 11.09 -5.99 34.87
C GLU A 280 12.03 -5.38 33.80
N SER A 281 12.85 -6.21 33.14
CA SER A 281 13.80 -5.80 32.11
C SER A 281 13.07 -5.28 30.87
N LYS A 282 13.66 -4.27 30.21
CA LYS A 282 13.08 -3.61 29.05
C LYS A 282 14.08 -3.57 27.89
N ALA A 283 13.60 -3.87 26.70
CA ALA A 283 14.31 -3.70 25.45
C ALA A 283 13.48 -2.85 24.49
N VAL A 284 14.15 -2.07 23.64
CA VAL A 284 13.51 -1.19 22.66
C VAL A 284 14.23 -1.33 21.32
N ARG A 285 13.48 -1.42 20.23
CA ARG A 285 13.99 -1.43 18.87
C ARG A 285 13.23 -0.42 18.02
N LEU A 286 13.94 0.29 17.15
CA LEU A 286 13.36 1.22 16.18
C LEU A 286 13.74 0.81 14.76
N LYS A 287 12.84 1.04 13.80
CA LYS A 287 13.13 0.93 12.36
C LYS A 287 12.33 2.00 11.62
N SER A 288 12.99 2.75 10.74
CA SER A 288 12.32 3.82 9.97
C SER A 288 11.56 3.25 8.77
N PHE A 289 10.49 3.93 8.38
CA PHE A 289 9.71 3.64 7.17
C PHE A 289 9.15 4.93 6.57
N ARG A 290 8.73 4.87 5.32
CA ARG A 290 8.10 5.98 4.60
C ARG A 290 6.64 5.66 4.35
N VAL A 291 5.79 6.67 4.51
CA VAL A 291 4.40 6.63 4.09
C VAL A 291 4.24 7.54 2.88
N GLU A 292 3.60 7.04 1.85
CA GLU A 292 3.17 7.80 0.68
C GLU A 292 1.65 7.70 0.54
N ASN A 293 0.99 8.74 1.03
CA ASN A 293 -0.46 8.85 0.96
C ASN A 293 -0.83 9.74 -0.24
N LEU A 294 -1.10 9.10 -1.38
CA LEU A 294 -1.38 9.77 -2.64
C LEU A 294 -2.54 10.78 -2.53
N SER A 295 -3.55 10.47 -1.69
CA SER A 295 -4.69 11.38 -1.46
C SER A 295 -4.29 12.67 -0.73
N GLN A 296 -3.32 12.59 0.18
CA GLN A 296 -2.80 13.77 0.87
C GLN A 296 -1.79 14.55 0.03
N GLU A 297 -1.02 13.86 -0.81
CA GLU A 297 -0.12 14.52 -1.77
C GLU A 297 -0.90 15.34 -2.79
N ILE A 298 -2.00 14.78 -3.32
CA ILE A 298 -2.95 15.52 -4.16
C ILE A 298 -3.51 16.74 -3.39
N ALA A 299 -3.97 16.56 -2.15
CA ALA A 299 -4.49 17.67 -1.34
C ALA A 299 -3.41 18.70 -0.95
N ARG A 300 -2.15 18.30 -0.76
CA ARG A 300 -1.02 19.19 -0.50
C ARG A 300 -0.65 19.99 -1.74
N ARG A 301 -0.61 19.37 -2.91
CA ARG A 301 -0.40 20.04 -4.21
C ARG A 301 -1.51 21.04 -4.50
N GLU A 302 -2.77 20.68 -4.21
CA GLU A 302 -3.91 21.60 -4.31
C GLU A 302 -3.81 22.77 -3.31
N LYS A 303 -3.24 22.57 -2.13
CA LYS A 303 -2.99 23.63 -1.13
C LYS A 303 -1.78 24.51 -1.44
N GLN A 304 -0.75 23.97 -2.12
CA GLN A 304 0.49 24.66 -2.44
C GLN A 304 0.47 25.35 -3.81
N ALA A 305 -0.39 24.90 -4.74
CA ALA A 305 -0.80 25.75 -5.84
C ALA A 305 -1.42 27.03 -5.24
N ALA A 306 -0.87 28.20 -5.59
CA ALA A 306 -1.25 29.51 -5.04
C ALA A 306 -2.78 29.68 -4.89
N PRO A 307 -3.26 30.49 -3.92
CA PRO A 307 -4.68 30.65 -3.63
C PRO A 307 -5.35 31.41 -4.77
N SER A 308 -5.68 30.73 -5.85
CA SER A 308 -6.85 31.09 -6.62
C SER A 308 -8.02 30.92 -5.65
N LYS A 309 -8.68 32.04 -5.32
CA LYS A 309 -9.83 32.14 -4.41
C LYS A 309 -10.63 30.84 -4.37
N PRO A 310 -11.02 30.31 -3.18
CA PRO A 310 -11.80 29.09 -3.10
C PRO A 310 -13.10 29.30 -3.89
N THR A 311 -13.11 28.82 -5.12
CA THR A 311 -14.24 28.98 -6.01
C THR A 311 -15.31 28.03 -5.48
N LYS A 312 -16.58 28.47 -5.44
CA LYS A 312 -17.74 27.64 -5.12
C LYS A 312 -17.70 26.25 -5.79
N LEU A 313 -17.00 26.12 -6.92
CA LEU A 313 -16.64 24.88 -7.63
C LEU A 313 -16.09 23.74 -6.74
N SER A 314 -15.21 23.97 -5.76
CA SER A 314 -14.59 22.86 -4.99
C SER A 314 -15.55 22.19 -3.99
N GLN A 315 -16.58 22.91 -3.54
CA GLN A 315 -17.64 22.37 -2.68
C GLN A 315 -18.79 21.79 -3.50
N VAL A 316 -19.07 22.38 -4.66
CA VAL A 316 -19.97 21.83 -5.69
C VAL A 316 -19.47 20.46 -6.18
N ASN A 317 -18.17 20.27 -6.35
CA ASN A 317 -17.60 19.01 -6.87
C ASN A 317 -17.77 17.81 -5.91
N LEU A 318 -17.65 18.01 -4.58
CA LEU A 318 -17.83 16.89 -3.63
C LEU A 318 -19.28 16.46 -3.51
N ASN A 319 -20.20 17.42 -3.39
CA ASN A 319 -21.62 17.13 -3.32
C ASN A 319 -22.10 16.47 -4.61
N LYS A 320 -21.63 16.98 -5.76
CA LYS A 320 -21.92 16.38 -7.07
C LYS A 320 -21.37 14.95 -7.19
N ALA A 321 -20.15 14.69 -6.73
CA ALA A 321 -19.58 13.34 -6.74
C ALA A 321 -20.38 12.35 -5.85
N ILE A 322 -20.89 12.80 -4.71
CA ILE A 322 -21.76 12.00 -3.83
C ILE A 322 -23.11 11.74 -4.50
N GLU A 323 -23.68 12.77 -5.11
CA GLU A 323 -24.96 12.67 -5.80
C GLU A 323 -24.88 11.69 -6.97
N GLN A 324 -23.79 11.72 -7.74
CA GLN A 324 -23.57 10.82 -8.88
C GLN A 324 -23.63 9.34 -8.48
N ILE A 325 -23.04 8.96 -7.34
CA ILE A 325 -23.00 7.56 -6.91
C ILE A 325 -24.28 7.09 -6.19
N GLN A 326 -25.31 7.92 -6.09
CA GLN A 326 -26.48 7.64 -5.25
C GLN A 326 -27.22 6.35 -5.61
N TYR A 327 -27.17 5.90 -6.87
CA TYR A 327 -27.84 4.69 -7.33
C TYR A 327 -27.10 3.42 -6.96
N ILE A 328 -25.78 3.50 -6.76
CA ILE A 328 -24.92 2.35 -6.43
C ILE A 328 -24.53 2.29 -4.95
N LEU A 329 -25.08 3.20 -4.13
CA LEU A 329 -24.96 3.19 -2.67
C LEU A 329 -26.05 2.33 -2.02
N THR A 330 -25.63 1.49 -1.07
CA THR A 330 -26.53 0.74 -0.18
C THR A 330 -27.24 1.66 0.82
N ARG A 331 -28.32 1.17 1.45
CA ARG A 331 -29.06 1.92 2.47
C ARG A 331 -28.19 2.29 3.68
N SER A 332 -27.26 1.41 4.09
CA SER A 332 -26.32 1.66 5.20
C SER A 332 -25.29 2.73 4.82
N GLU A 333 -24.71 2.63 3.63
CA GLU A 333 -23.75 3.61 3.10
C GLU A 333 -24.35 5.01 2.99
N LYS A 334 -25.59 5.15 2.49
CA LYS A 334 -26.31 6.44 2.45
C LYS A 334 -26.47 7.05 3.85
N LYS A 335 -26.78 6.22 4.86
CA LYS A 335 -26.92 6.68 6.26
C LYS A 335 -25.58 7.15 6.84
N ILE A 336 -24.50 6.42 6.56
CA ILE A 336 -23.14 6.78 6.99
C ILE A 336 -22.72 8.10 6.33
N LEU A 337 -22.88 8.21 5.01
CA LEU A 337 -22.43 9.36 4.23
C LEU A 337 -23.07 10.69 4.66
N LYS A 338 -24.34 10.64 5.12
CA LYS A 338 -25.04 11.80 5.68
C LYS A 338 -24.41 12.33 6.97
N LYS A 339 -23.79 11.46 7.79
CA LYS A 339 -23.19 11.81 9.08
C LYS A 339 -21.73 12.25 8.98
N LEU A 340 -21.09 12.07 7.83
CA LEU A 340 -19.68 12.38 7.64
C LEU A 340 -19.46 13.87 7.39
N ASP A 341 -18.39 14.41 7.97
CA ASP A 341 -17.84 15.71 7.65
C ASP A 341 -17.20 15.73 6.24
N ARG A 342 -16.72 16.88 5.77
CA ARG A 342 -16.13 17.01 4.42
C ARG A 342 -14.98 16.03 4.21
N ALA A 343 -14.09 15.90 5.18
CA ALA A 343 -12.95 14.99 5.11
C ALA A 343 -13.41 13.52 5.10
N GLY A 344 -14.39 13.17 5.94
CA GLY A 344 -15.00 11.85 5.97
C GLY A 344 -15.68 11.47 4.66
N LYS A 345 -16.41 12.40 4.05
CA LYS A 345 -17.05 12.21 2.73
C LYS A 345 -16.04 11.91 1.63
N ILE A 346 -14.90 12.60 1.62
CA ILE A 346 -13.81 12.32 0.66
C ILE A 346 -13.23 10.92 0.90
N ARG A 347 -12.91 10.57 2.16
CA ARG A 347 -12.43 9.21 2.51
C ARG A 347 -13.43 8.13 2.11
N PHE A 348 -14.73 8.39 2.31
CA PHE A 348 -15.80 7.49 1.91
C PHE A 348 -15.77 7.25 0.40
N LEU A 349 -15.73 8.30 -0.42
CA LEU A 349 -15.73 8.16 -1.88
C LEU A 349 -14.52 7.37 -2.40
N VAL A 350 -13.33 7.62 -1.86
CA VAL A 350 -12.11 6.89 -2.24
C VAL A 350 -12.25 5.40 -1.93
N ASN A 351 -12.71 5.06 -0.72
CA ASN A 351 -12.91 3.68 -0.32
C ASN A 351 -14.05 3.00 -1.07
N PHE A 352 -15.13 3.73 -1.34
CA PHE A 352 -16.29 3.25 -2.08
C PHE A 352 -15.88 2.76 -3.47
N TRP A 353 -15.13 3.57 -4.22
CA TRP A 353 -14.63 3.16 -5.52
C TRP A 353 -13.63 2.01 -5.41
N ARG A 354 -12.66 2.08 -4.49
CA ARG A 354 -11.68 1.00 -4.29
C ARG A 354 -12.33 -0.37 -4.02
N LEU A 355 -13.40 -0.42 -3.23
CA LEU A 355 -14.12 -1.67 -2.93
C LEU A 355 -14.93 -2.21 -4.13
N LYS A 356 -15.28 -1.32 -5.07
CA LYS A 356 -15.99 -1.66 -6.31
C LYS A 356 -15.05 -1.97 -7.47
N ASP A 357 -13.74 -1.89 -7.26
CA ASP A 357 -12.73 -2.19 -8.26
C ASP A 357 -12.69 -3.70 -8.55
N PRO A 358 -13.12 -4.17 -9.74
CA PRO A 358 -13.12 -5.58 -10.07
C PRO A 358 -11.70 -6.12 -10.26
N ASN A 359 -10.76 -5.25 -10.63
CA ASN A 359 -9.38 -5.62 -10.87
C ASN A 359 -8.41 -4.56 -10.31
N PRO A 360 -8.13 -4.61 -8.99
CA PRO A 360 -7.22 -3.68 -8.33
C PRO A 360 -5.78 -3.67 -8.87
N GLU A 361 -5.42 -4.59 -9.78
CA GLU A 361 -4.11 -4.66 -10.42
C GLU A 361 -3.95 -3.67 -11.58
N THR A 362 -5.04 -3.09 -12.09
CA THR A 362 -4.96 -2.05 -13.12
C THR A 362 -4.80 -0.67 -12.51
N LYS A 363 -4.29 0.27 -13.32
CA LYS A 363 -4.05 1.65 -12.86
C LYS A 363 -5.34 2.44 -12.64
N VAL A 364 -6.47 1.90 -13.10
CA VAL A 364 -7.75 2.59 -13.19
C VAL A 364 -8.83 1.60 -12.82
N ASN A 365 -9.75 2.01 -11.96
CA ASN A 365 -10.87 1.15 -11.61
C ASN A 365 -11.82 1.02 -12.82
N GLU A 366 -11.90 -0.16 -13.43
CA GLU A 366 -12.69 -0.37 -14.65
C GLU A 366 -14.18 -0.18 -14.39
N PHE A 367 -14.67 -0.59 -13.21
CA PHE A 367 -16.06 -0.37 -12.83
C PHE A 367 -16.36 1.13 -12.72
N GLN A 368 -15.46 1.93 -12.15
CA GLN A 368 -15.60 3.38 -12.07
C GLN A 368 -15.57 4.03 -13.46
N GLN A 369 -14.67 3.59 -14.34
CA GLN A 369 -14.60 4.10 -15.72
C GLN A 369 -15.89 3.80 -16.48
N GLU A 370 -16.34 2.56 -16.43
CA GLU A 370 -17.57 2.12 -17.09
C GLU A 370 -18.80 2.82 -16.51
N PHE A 371 -18.85 3.01 -15.18
CA PHE A 371 -19.88 3.80 -14.51
C PHE A 371 -19.95 5.23 -15.06
N TYR A 372 -18.81 5.94 -15.12
CA TYR A 372 -18.78 7.31 -15.63
C TYR A 372 -19.03 7.39 -17.13
N LYS A 373 -18.65 6.37 -17.90
CA LYS A 373 -19.01 6.26 -19.31
C LYS A 373 -20.52 6.18 -19.49
N ARG A 374 -21.22 5.33 -18.72
CA ARG A 374 -22.70 5.23 -18.72
C ARG A 374 -23.35 6.52 -18.24
N PHE A 375 -22.80 7.13 -17.19
CA PHE A 375 -23.29 8.39 -16.66
C PHE A 375 -23.24 9.52 -17.70
N ASN A 376 -22.11 9.64 -18.41
CA ASN A 376 -21.94 10.64 -19.46
C ASN A 376 -22.85 10.37 -20.66
N TYR A 377 -22.97 9.10 -21.08
CA TYR A 377 -23.90 8.71 -22.13
C TYR A 377 -25.34 9.07 -21.76
N ALA A 378 -25.78 8.76 -20.53
CA ALA A 378 -27.11 9.10 -20.06
C ALA A 378 -27.37 10.61 -20.19
N ASN A 379 -26.42 11.44 -19.76
CA ASN A 379 -26.54 12.90 -19.86
C ASN A 379 -26.58 13.43 -21.29
N GLN A 380 -25.83 12.82 -22.20
CA GLN A 380 -25.81 13.22 -23.61
C GLN A 380 -27.09 12.84 -24.34
N HIS A 381 -27.70 11.70 -24.03
CA HIS A 381 -28.80 11.15 -24.82
C HIS A 381 -30.19 11.32 -24.20
N PHE A 382 -30.29 11.24 -22.87
CA PHE A 382 -31.59 11.18 -22.18
C PHE A 382 -31.99 12.47 -21.47
N GLY A 383 -31.08 13.44 -21.32
CA GLY A 383 -31.40 14.72 -20.69
C GLY A 383 -32.47 15.50 -21.47
N ARG A 384 -33.40 16.13 -20.76
CA ARG A 384 -34.46 16.97 -21.35
C ARG A 384 -34.75 18.15 -20.44
N TYR A 385 -34.83 19.35 -21.01
CA TYR A 385 -35.07 20.60 -20.26
C TYR A 385 -34.10 20.77 -19.08
N LYS A 386 -34.62 20.83 -17.85
CA LYS A 386 -33.84 20.97 -16.62
C LYS A 386 -33.47 19.62 -15.97
N LEU A 387 -33.93 18.51 -16.52
CA LEU A 387 -33.67 17.17 -16.01
C LEU A 387 -32.39 16.62 -16.66
N GLU A 388 -31.35 16.42 -15.86
CA GLU A 388 -30.10 15.81 -16.35
C GLU A 388 -30.37 14.33 -16.70
N GLY A 389 -29.74 13.84 -17.76
CA GLY A 389 -30.07 12.52 -18.31
C GLY A 389 -29.84 11.38 -17.33
N TRP A 390 -28.84 11.48 -16.45
CA TRP A 390 -28.59 10.51 -15.38
C TRP A 390 -29.74 10.40 -14.36
N GLN A 391 -30.57 11.44 -14.23
CA GLN A 391 -31.74 11.48 -13.33
C GLN A 391 -33.00 10.88 -13.95
N THR A 392 -33.02 10.68 -15.28
CA THR A 392 -34.14 10.04 -15.97
C THR A 392 -34.16 8.54 -15.69
N ASP A 393 -35.32 7.90 -15.84
CA ASP A 393 -35.43 6.45 -15.66
C ASP A 393 -34.55 5.67 -16.65
N ARG A 394 -34.52 6.07 -17.92
CA ARG A 394 -33.60 5.46 -18.90
C ARG A 394 -32.14 5.63 -18.51
N GLY A 395 -31.75 6.80 -18.00
CA GLY A 395 -30.40 7.05 -17.51
C GLY A 395 -30.06 6.22 -16.27
N ARG A 396 -30.97 6.14 -15.31
CA ARG A 396 -30.83 5.32 -14.09
C ARG A 396 -30.66 3.84 -14.44
N ILE A 397 -31.52 3.31 -15.31
CA ILE A 397 -31.47 1.92 -15.79
C ILE A 397 -30.15 1.65 -16.53
N LEU A 398 -29.71 2.57 -17.41
CA LEU A 398 -28.43 2.46 -18.10
C LEU A 398 -27.25 2.41 -17.11
N ILE A 399 -27.26 3.27 -16.08
CA ILE A 399 -26.19 3.32 -15.08
C ILE A 399 -26.14 2.01 -14.27
N LEU A 400 -27.30 1.51 -13.82
CA LEU A 400 -27.41 0.33 -12.97
C LEU A 400 -27.10 -0.96 -13.72
N TYR A 401 -27.71 -1.17 -14.88
CA TYR A 401 -27.69 -2.46 -15.59
C TYR A 401 -26.83 -2.46 -16.85
N GLY A 402 -26.38 -1.28 -17.30
CA GLY A 402 -25.59 -1.13 -18.53
C GLY A 402 -26.45 -0.95 -19.78
N PRO A 403 -25.83 -0.89 -20.96
CA PRO A 403 -26.56 -0.80 -22.22
C PRO A 403 -27.39 -2.06 -22.46
N PRO A 404 -28.61 -1.93 -23.00
CA PRO A 404 -29.38 -3.09 -23.43
C PRO A 404 -28.71 -3.77 -24.62
N ASP A 405 -29.01 -5.06 -24.78
CA ASP A 405 -28.58 -5.84 -25.94
C ASP A 405 -29.38 -5.43 -27.20
N GLU A 406 -30.65 -5.08 -27.02
CA GLU A 406 -31.55 -4.64 -28.08
C GLU A 406 -32.55 -3.59 -27.58
N ILE A 407 -32.91 -2.64 -28.45
CA ILE A 407 -33.93 -1.62 -28.17
C ILE A 407 -34.99 -1.67 -29.27
N GLU A 408 -36.19 -2.11 -28.91
CA GLU A 408 -37.38 -2.00 -29.74
C GLU A 408 -38.02 -0.62 -29.53
N ARG A 409 -38.29 0.11 -30.62
CA ARG A 409 -38.82 1.49 -30.57
C ARG A 409 -40.15 1.57 -31.28
N HIS A 410 -41.16 2.04 -30.56
CA HIS A 410 -42.53 2.16 -31.02
C HIS A 410 -42.96 3.63 -30.93
N GLN A 411 -42.52 4.45 -31.88
CA GLN A 411 -42.74 5.90 -31.87
C GLN A 411 -44.04 6.34 -32.55
N TYR A 412 -44.62 5.49 -33.39
CA TYR A 412 -45.69 5.87 -34.33
C TYR A 412 -46.88 4.90 -34.31
N GLU A 413 -47.08 4.15 -33.24
CA GLU A 413 -48.27 3.30 -33.11
C GLU A 413 -49.49 4.18 -32.84
N LEU A 414 -50.55 4.03 -33.67
CA LEU A 414 -51.74 4.88 -33.63
C LEU A 414 -52.47 4.83 -32.28
N ASP A 415 -52.48 3.66 -31.65
CA ASP A 415 -53.28 3.39 -30.46
C ASP A 415 -52.50 3.52 -29.15
N TYR A 416 -51.19 3.74 -29.21
CA TYR A 416 -50.31 3.74 -28.04
C TYR A 416 -49.42 4.98 -27.98
N LYS A 417 -49.19 5.49 -26.76
CA LYS A 417 -48.17 6.52 -26.51
C LYS A 417 -46.77 5.98 -26.86
N PRO A 418 -45.84 6.81 -27.36
CA PRO A 418 -44.51 6.34 -27.74
C PRO A 418 -43.82 5.55 -26.63
N TYR A 419 -43.24 4.40 -26.95
CA TYR A 419 -42.55 3.55 -25.99
C TYR A 419 -41.31 2.86 -26.56
N GLU A 420 -40.42 2.45 -25.67
CA GLU A 420 -39.23 1.65 -25.97
C GLU A 420 -39.19 0.41 -25.07
N ILE A 421 -38.81 -0.73 -25.63
CA ILE A 421 -38.51 -1.94 -24.87
C ILE A 421 -37.02 -2.20 -24.98
N TRP A 422 -36.36 -2.28 -23.83
CA TRP A 422 -34.93 -2.52 -23.70
C TRP A 422 -34.73 -3.96 -23.24
N HIS A 423 -34.12 -4.78 -24.10
CA HIS A 423 -33.88 -6.20 -23.85
C HIS A 423 -32.46 -6.43 -23.33
N TYR A 424 -32.34 -7.28 -22.31
CA TYR A 424 -31.09 -7.65 -21.66
C TYR A 424 -30.95 -9.17 -21.65
N TYR A 425 -30.67 -9.74 -22.82
CA TYR A 425 -30.43 -11.17 -23.01
C TYR A 425 -29.29 -11.69 -22.12
N LYS A 426 -28.19 -10.92 -22.02
CA LYS A 426 -27.04 -11.28 -21.19
C LYS A 426 -27.32 -11.27 -19.68
N LEU A 427 -28.40 -10.62 -19.25
CA LEU A 427 -28.81 -10.55 -17.85
C LEU A 427 -30.01 -11.46 -17.56
N GLY A 428 -30.08 -12.60 -18.25
CA GLY A 428 -31.11 -13.63 -18.03
C GLY A 428 -32.43 -13.35 -18.76
N GLY A 429 -32.37 -12.71 -19.92
CA GLY A 429 -33.56 -12.40 -20.72
C GLY A 429 -34.50 -11.37 -20.06
N ARG A 430 -33.94 -10.46 -19.27
CA ARG A 430 -34.70 -9.41 -18.60
C ARG A 430 -35.05 -8.28 -19.57
N LEU A 431 -36.09 -7.51 -19.25
CA LEU A 431 -36.47 -6.33 -20.03
C LEU A 431 -36.92 -5.16 -19.14
N CYS A 432 -36.86 -3.97 -19.73
CA CYS A 432 -37.44 -2.74 -19.21
C CYS A 432 -38.25 -2.07 -20.31
N VAL A 433 -39.45 -1.58 -19.98
CA VAL A 433 -40.32 -0.84 -20.89
C VAL A 433 -40.43 0.59 -20.40
N PHE A 434 -40.22 1.53 -21.30
CA PHE A 434 -40.34 2.95 -21.02
C PHE A 434 -41.32 3.61 -21.96
N SER A 435 -42.10 4.57 -21.49
CA SER A 435 -43.00 5.35 -22.37
C SER A 435 -42.94 6.84 -22.07
N ASP A 436 -43.09 7.63 -23.13
CA ASP A 436 -43.28 9.07 -23.07
C ASP A 436 -44.75 9.38 -22.78
N LEU A 437 -45.11 9.36 -21.50
CA LEU A 437 -46.50 9.43 -21.07
C LEU A 437 -47.14 10.80 -21.34
N ASP A 438 -46.34 11.86 -21.31
CA ASP A 438 -46.77 13.25 -21.44
C ASP A 438 -46.41 13.88 -22.79
N GLY A 439 -45.66 13.18 -23.65
CA GLY A 439 -45.23 13.68 -24.95
C GLY A 439 -44.11 14.72 -24.87
N MET A 440 -43.45 14.86 -23.73
CA MET A 440 -42.34 15.80 -23.52
C MET A 440 -40.97 15.18 -23.84
N GLY A 441 -40.94 13.95 -24.36
CA GLY A 441 -39.72 13.21 -24.66
C GLY A 441 -39.03 12.63 -23.42
N ILE A 442 -39.71 12.60 -22.27
CA ILE A 442 -39.21 12.04 -21.01
C ILE A 442 -39.82 10.66 -20.80
N TYR A 443 -39.06 9.65 -21.21
CA TYR A 443 -39.50 8.26 -21.12
C TYR A 443 -39.35 7.76 -19.68
N THR A 444 -40.50 7.41 -19.09
CA THR A 444 -40.62 6.91 -17.71
C THR A 444 -40.67 5.40 -17.71
N LEU A 445 -40.08 4.73 -16.72
CA LEU A 445 -40.13 3.28 -16.58
C LEU A 445 -41.55 2.85 -16.19
N ILE A 446 -42.22 2.11 -17.08
CA ILE A 446 -43.59 1.62 -16.87
C ILE A 446 -43.66 0.12 -16.62
N HIS A 447 -42.60 -0.62 -16.94
CA HIS A 447 -42.48 -2.03 -16.59
C HIS A 447 -41.02 -2.47 -16.55
N SER A 448 -40.67 -3.37 -15.65
CA SER A 448 -39.38 -4.04 -15.60
C SER A 448 -39.52 -5.45 -15.06
N THR A 449 -38.68 -6.35 -15.54
CA THR A 449 -38.52 -7.70 -14.98
C THR A 449 -37.30 -7.81 -14.06
N PHE A 450 -36.61 -6.71 -13.76
CA PHE A 450 -35.51 -6.69 -12.78
C PHE A 450 -36.05 -6.66 -11.35
N ASP A 451 -35.37 -7.39 -10.45
CA ASP A 451 -35.76 -7.47 -9.05
C ASP A 451 -35.69 -6.08 -8.37
N GLY A 452 -36.79 -5.69 -7.71
CA GLY A 452 -36.88 -4.42 -7.00
C GLY A 452 -37.18 -3.19 -7.87
N GLU A 453 -37.33 -3.36 -9.19
CA GLU A 453 -37.84 -2.33 -10.10
C GLU A 453 -39.37 -2.33 -10.17
N PHE A 454 -39.94 -1.30 -10.79
CA PHE A 454 -41.39 -1.21 -11.01
C PHE A 454 -41.87 -2.30 -11.98
N HIS A 455 -42.81 -3.14 -11.52
CA HIS A 455 -43.34 -4.26 -12.29
C HIS A 455 -44.85 -4.09 -12.49
N ASP A 456 -45.28 -3.97 -13.74
CA ASP A 456 -46.70 -3.89 -14.12
C ASP A 456 -46.94 -4.73 -15.38
N ARG A 457 -47.57 -5.89 -15.27
CA ARG A 457 -47.78 -6.78 -16.42
C ARG A 457 -48.78 -6.23 -17.43
N GLU A 458 -49.65 -5.33 -16.99
CA GLU A 458 -50.67 -4.67 -17.82
C GLU A 458 -50.20 -3.28 -18.28
N TRP A 459 -48.88 -3.07 -18.39
CA TRP A 459 -48.31 -1.77 -18.75
C TRP A 459 -48.81 -1.21 -20.09
N LYS A 460 -49.27 -2.08 -21.01
CA LYS A 460 -49.87 -1.66 -22.28
C LYS A 460 -51.13 -0.85 -22.08
N ASP A 461 -51.95 -1.18 -21.08
CA ASP A 461 -53.17 -0.43 -20.76
C ASP A 461 -52.85 1.00 -20.32
N ARG A 462 -51.70 1.21 -19.67
CA ARG A 462 -51.26 2.54 -19.21
C ARG A 462 -50.88 3.49 -20.35
N ILE A 463 -50.53 2.93 -21.51
CA ILE A 463 -50.07 3.70 -22.66
C ILE A 463 -51.08 3.70 -23.79
N TYR A 464 -52.19 2.99 -23.65
CA TYR A 464 -53.27 2.94 -24.64
C TYR A 464 -54.03 4.28 -24.67
N PHE A 465 -54.34 4.77 -25.88
CA PHE A 465 -54.96 6.08 -26.09
C PHE A 465 -56.48 6.11 -25.90
N MET A 466 -57.19 4.97 -25.85
CA MET A 466 -58.65 5.00 -25.65
C MET A 466 -59.04 4.72 -24.18
N PRO A 467 -60.01 5.47 -23.62
CA PRO A 467 -60.50 5.19 -22.28
C PRO A 467 -61.20 3.83 -22.28
N THR A 468 -60.86 2.98 -21.30
CA THR A 468 -61.72 1.87 -20.89
C THR A 468 -63.11 2.43 -20.59
N LYS A 469 -64.11 2.02 -21.40
CA LYS A 469 -65.53 2.31 -21.17
C LYS A 469 -66.03 1.71 -19.87
#